data_AF-A0A7V2SXT7-F1
#
_entry.id   AF-A0A7V2SXT7-F1
#
_cell.length_a   1.000
_cell.length_b   1.000
_cell.length_c   1.000
_cell.angle_alpha   90.00
_cell.angle_beta   90.00
_cell.angle_gamma   90.00
#
_symmetry.space_group_name_H-M   'P 1'
#
loop_
_entity.id
_entity.type
_entity.pdbx_description
1 polymer ?
#
loop_
_entity_poly.entity_id
_entity_poly.type
_entity_poly.pdbx_seq_one_letter_code
_entity_poly.pdbx_strand_id
1 'polypeptide(L)'
;MISKLFVLFTLLLLMEGVLACKPVRYIGEFKITQSSSQTPQKPDFILDNIKRGKKIQQRKTSCDWMITRGTLFLKLKTIPKVAQGYIFEIIEGKLEDNSIFKRFAGKPVKIIYPRDEKQMYQFSWLDGNSDSQEAFNINVKITAFSLSGKKSRPQYLTITHKGVNIKKPSPSFWSGLSQSLQR
;
A
#
# COMPACT_ATOMS: atom_id res chain seq x y z
N MET A 1 53.98 12.14 12.05
CA MET A 1 52.60 12.49 12.48
C MET A 1 51.56 12.57 11.34
N ILE A 2 51.88 12.22 10.09
CA ILE A 2 50.98 12.39 8.92
C ILE A 2 50.09 11.16 8.65
N SER A 3 50.49 9.97 9.12
CA SER A 3 49.79 8.69 8.84
C SER A 3 48.42 8.54 9.52
N LYS A 4 48.23 9.06 10.74
CA LYS A 4 46.95 8.94 11.46
C LYS A 4 45.84 9.83 10.88
N LEU A 5 46.21 10.98 10.31
CA LEU A 5 45.25 11.92 9.71
C LEU A 5 44.70 11.40 8.38
N PHE A 6 45.54 10.71 7.59
CA PHE A 6 45.17 10.14 6.29
C PHE A 6 44.22 8.93 6.41
N VAL A 7 44.41 8.11 7.46
CA VAL A 7 43.51 6.99 7.79
C VAL A 7 42.16 7.51 8.27
N LEU A 8 42.14 8.58 9.06
CA LEU A 8 40.89 9.21 9.51
C LEU A 8 40.10 9.81 8.35
N PHE A 9 40.78 10.41 7.37
CA PHE A 9 40.15 11.02 6.20
C PHE A 9 39.58 9.98 5.21
N THR A 10 40.28 8.86 5.01
CA THR A 10 39.77 7.74 4.20
C THR A 10 38.61 6.99 4.88
N LEU A 11 38.59 6.90 6.23
CA LEU A 11 37.46 6.34 6.97
C LEU A 11 36.22 7.23 6.93
N LEU A 12 36.38 8.56 6.93
CA LEU A 12 35.27 9.52 6.78
C LEU A 12 34.65 9.47 5.38
N LEU A 13 35.46 9.34 4.32
CA LEU A 13 34.98 9.25 2.93
C LEU A 13 34.21 7.95 2.62
N LEU A 14 34.45 6.88 3.39
CA LEU A 14 33.70 5.63 3.28
C LEU A 14 32.31 5.69 3.94
N MET A 15 32.02 6.74 4.73
CA MET A 15 30.73 6.92 5.41
C MET A 15 29.70 7.71 4.59
N GLU A 16 30.08 8.29 3.44
CA GLU A 16 29.17 9.08 2.59
C GLU A 16 28.12 8.21 1.86
N GLY A 17 28.20 6.88 1.95
CA GLY A 17 27.31 5.94 1.26
C GLY A 17 26.01 5.57 2.00
N VAL A 18 25.74 6.09 3.20
CA VAL A 18 24.59 5.67 4.03
C VAL A 18 23.47 6.72 4.08
N LEU A 19 23.14 7.32 2.94
CA LEU A 19 21.81 7.93 2.77
C LEU A 19 20.78 6.82 2.55
N ALA A 20 20.49 6.06 3.61
CA ALA A 20 19.47 5.03 3.60
C ALA A 20 18.11 5.67 3.31
N CYS A 21 17.51 5.37 2.16
CA CYS A 21 16.18 5.88 1.84
C CYS A 21 15.16 5.38 2.85
N LYS A 22 14.58 6.29 3.62
CA LYS A 22 13.44 5.99 4.47
C LYS A 22 12.16 6.16 3.66
N PRO A 23 11.26 5.17 3.62
CA PRO A 23 9.95 5.39 3.04
C PRO A 23 9.25 6.50 3.82
N VAL A 24 8.75 7.51 3.12
CA VAL A 24 7.83 8.47 3.72
C VAL A 24 6.59 7.69 4.17
N ARG A 25 6.26 7.78 5.46
CA ARG A 25 5.11 7.10 6.05
C ARG A 25 3.93 8.08 6.05
N TYR A 26 2.98 7.89 5.16
CA TYR A 26 1.78 8.73 5.10
C TYR A 26 0.68 8.25 6.04
N ILE A 27 0.68 6.96 6.37
CA ILE A 27 -0.28 6.33 7.27
C ILE A 27 0.41 5.75 8.51
N GLY A 28 -0.30 5.81 9.63
CA GLY A 28 0.11 5.24 10.91
C GLY A 28 -1.07 4.61 11.63
N GLU A 29 -0.78 3.94 12.75
CA GLU A 29 -1.82 3.30 13.56
C GLU A 29 -2.76 4.35 14.18
N PHE A 30 -4.05 4.07 14.13
CA PHE A 30 -5.08 4.79 14.87
C PHE A 30 -5.33 4.05 16.18
N LYS A 31 -4.88 4.64 17.28
CA LYS A 31 -4.99 4.03 18.61
C LYS A 31 -6.40 4.20 19.17
N ILE A 32 -7.01 3.08 19.55
CA ILE A 32 -8.27 3.05 20.32
C ILE A 32 -7.91 3.34 21.79
N THR A 33 -8.59 4.31 22.39
CA THR A 33 -8.34 4.80 23.75
C THR A 33 -9.52 4.60 24.71
N GLN A 34 -10.62 4.01 24.24
CA GLN A 34 -11.86 3.79 25.01
C GLN A 34 -12.55 5.07 25.53
N SER A 35 -12.15 6.25 25.06
CA SER A 35 -12.51 7.54 25.65
C SER A 35 -13.61 8.33 24.92
N SER A 36 -14.25 7.78 23.88
CA SER A 36 -15.25 8.51 23.07
C SER A 36 -16.50 7.68 22.81
N SER A 37 -17.69 8.25 22.98
CA SER A 37 -18.95 7.56 22.65
C SER A 37 -19.37 7.70 21.18
N GLN A 38 -18.63 8.48 20.38
CA GLN A 38 -19.01 8.82 19.00
C GLN A 38 -19.04 7.59 18.08
N THR A 39 -20.09 7.49 17.29
CA THR A 39 -20.24 6.46 16.26
C THR A 39 -19.44 6.86 15.02
N PRO A 40 -18.53 6.02 14.53
CA PRO A 40 -17.78 6.34 13.32
C PRO A 40 -18.68 6.32 12.09
N GLN A 41 -18.38 7.18 11.12
CA GLN A 41 -19.10 7.28 9.86
C GLN A 41 -18.65 6.17 8.90
N LYS A 42 -19.60 5.70 8.07
CA LYS A 42 -19.30 4.75 6.99
C LYS A 42 -18.19 5.34 6.10
N PRO A 43 -17.15 4.57 5.75
CA PRO A 43 -16.10 5.03 4.84
C PRO A 43 -16.65 5.34 3.44
N ASP A 44 -16.01 6.31 2.76
CA ASP A 44 -16.27 6.65 1.36
C ASP A 44 -14.94 6.79 0.59
N PHE A 45 -14.23 5.68 0.47
CA PHE A 45 -12.99 5.57 -0.27
C PHE A 45 -13.22 5.34 -1.76
N ILE A 46 -12.34 5.88 -2.58
CA ILE A 46 -12.22 5.53 -3.99
C ILE A 46 -10.79 5.11 -4.29
N LEU A 47 -10.65 4.30 -5.33
CA LEU A 47 -9.37 4.06 -5.96
C LEU A 47 -8.93 5.36 -6.67
N ASP A 48 -7.77 5.88 -6.30
CA ASP A 48 -7.17 7.04 -6.97
C ASP A 48 -6.18 6.59 -8.03
N ASN A 49 -5.21 5.75 -7.65
CA ASN A 49 -4.18 5.28 -8.56
C ASN A 49 -3.58 3.94 -8.09
N ILE A 50 -3.03 3.19 -9.06
CA ILE A 50 -2.21 2.01 -8.83
C ILE A 50 -0.91 2.22 -9.60
N LYS A 51 0.21 2.30 -8.87
CA LYS A 51 1.55 2.33 -9.46
C LYS A 51 2.19 0.97 -9.30
N ARG A 52 2.48 0.28 -10.40
CA ARG A 52 3.22 -0.98 -10.37
C ARG A 52 4.70 -0.77 -10.08
N GLY A 53 5.31 -1.75 -9.43
CA GLY A 53 6.76 -1.84 -9.24
C GLY A 53 7.48 -2.03 -10.57
N LYS A 54 8.74 -1.66 -10.66
CA LYS A 54 9.58 -1.87 -11.85
C LYS A 54 10.72 -2.81 -11.53
N LYS A 55 10.93 -3.80 -12.40
CA LYS A 55 12.12 -4.64 -12.35
C LYS A 55 13.35 -3.79 -12.64
N ILE A 56 14.39 -4.03 -11.86
CA ILE A 56 15.70 -3.42 -12.02
C ILE A 56 16.70 -4.53 -12.32
N GLN A 57 17.52 -4.35 -13.36
CA GLN A 57 18.45 -5.39 -13.79
C GLN A 57 19.67 -5.52 -12.86
N GLN A 58 20.08 -4.42 -12.23
CA GLN A 58 21.18 -4.38 -11.28
C GLN A 58 20.80 -3.46 -10.12
N ARG A 59 21.08 -3.88 -8.89
CA ARG A 59 20.95 -3.01 -7.72
C ARG A 59 22.07 -1.99 -7.75
N LYS A 60 21.74 -0.75 -8.10
CA LYS A 60 22.68 0.38 -8.12
C LYS A 60 22.72 1.09 -6.78
N THR A 61 21.65 1.03 -6.00
CA THR A 61 21.58 1.68 -4.69
C THR A 61 20.89 0.80 -3.66
N SER A 62 21.14 1.06 -2.38
CA SER A 62 20.39 0.45 -1.26
C SER A 62 18.92 0.86 -1.21
N CYS A 63 18.50 1.83 -2.03
CA CYS A 63 17.13 2.37 -2.09
C CYS A 63 16.26 1.76 -3.19
N ASP A 64 16.87 0.94 -4.03
CA ASP A 64 16.25 0.35 -5.21
C ASP A 64 14.98 -0.47 -4.92
N TRP A 65 14.83 -0.95 -3.69
CA TRP A 65 13.60 -1.60 -3.21
C TRP A 65 12.35 -0.71 -3.28
N MET A 66 12.49 0.62 -3.33
CA MET A 66 11.36 1.54 -3.51
C MET A 66 10.81 1.51 -4.93
N ILE A 67 11.68 1.25 -5.91
CA ILE A 67 11.33 1.19 -7.34
C ILE A 67 10.65 -0.14 -7.66
N THR A 68 11.06 -1.22 -6.99
CA THR A 68 10.48 -2.54 -7.19
C THR A 68 9.10 -2.68 -6.55
N ARG A 69 8.68 -1.83 -5.60
CA ARG A 69 7.37 -1.99 -4.95
C ARG A 69 6.20 -1.42 -5.75
N GLY A 70 5.11 -2.16 -5.71
CA GLY A 70 3.79 -1.67 -6.12
C GLY A 70 3.23 -0.76 -5.05
N THR A 71 2.43 0.23 -5.46
CA THR A 71 1.78 1.19 -4.57
C THR A 71 0.33 1.43 -4.98
N LEU A 72 -0.57 1.26 -4.00
CA LEU A 72 -2.00 1.48 -4.10
C LEU A 72 -2.33 2.78 -3.38
N PHE A 73 -3.02 3.67 -4.08
CA PHE A 73 -3.47 4.96 -3.57
C PHE A 73 -5.00 4.94 -3.46
N LEU A 74 -5.50 5.02 -2.23
CA LEU A 74 -6.92 5.16 -1.94
C LEU A 74 -7.20 6.57 -1.42
N LYS A 75 -8.21 7.23 -1.98
CA LYS A 75 -8.63 8.57 -1.57
C LYS A 75 -9.93 8.48 -0.78
N LEU A 76 -9.96 9.07 0.41
CA LEU A 76 -11.21 9.27 1.15
C LEU A 76 -11.94 10.50 0.57
N LYS A 77 -13.10 10.30 -0.06
CA LYS A 77 -13.85 11.40 -0.70
C LYS A 77 -14.48 12.34 0.31
N THR A 78 -15.07 11.79 1.36
CA THR A 78 -15.75 12.56 2.41
C THR A 78 -14.96 12.47 3.71
N ILE A 79 -14.47 13.63 4.18
CA ILE A 79 -13.81 13.73 5.48
C ILE A 79 -14.85 13.51 6.58
N PRO A 80 -14.62 12.57 7.50
CA PRO A 80 -15.56 12.33 8.57
C PRO A 80 -15.57 13.49 9.57
N LYS A 81 -16.73 13.77 10.14
CA LYS A 81 -16.94 14.78 11.20
C LYS A 81 -16.36 14.34 12.55
N VAL A 82 -16.03 13.06 12.69
CA VAL A 82 -15.52 12.44 13.92
C VAL A 82 -14.17 11.80 13.65
N ALA A 83 -13.29 11.81 14.65
CA ALA A 83 -12.00 11.14 14.56
C ALA A 83 -12.20 9.61 14.47
N GLN A 84 -11.69 9.02 13.39
CA GLN A 84 -11.78 7.57 13.15
C GLN A 84 -10.55 7.06 12.39
N GLY A 85 -10.22 5.80 12.63
CA GLY A 85 -9.27 5.02 11.85
C GLY A 85 -9.98 4.01 10.97
N TYR A 86 -9.25 3.37 10.06
CA TYR A 86 -9.81 2.41 9.10
C TYR A 86 -9.03 1.11 9.09
N ILE A 87 -9.75 -0.01 9.10
CA ILE A 87 -9.19 -1.33 8.80
C ILE A 87 -9.50 -1.66 7.33
N PHE A 88 -8.50 -2.19 6.62
CA PHE A 88 -8.59 -2.64 5.23
C PHE A 88 -8.33 -4.14 5.17
N GLU A 89 -9.27 -4.89 4.59
CA GLU A 89 -9.22 -6.36 4.51
C GLU A 89 -9.53 -6.79 3.08
N ILE A 90 -8.67 -7.61 2.47
CA ILE A 90 -9.03 -8.32 1.24
C ILE A 90 -9.97 -9.46 1.63
N ILE A 91 -11.19 -9.42 1.12
CA ILE A 91 -12.20 -10.46 1.36
C ILE A 91 -12.35 -11.41 0.17
N GLU A 92 -11.90 -10.99 -1.02
CA GLU A 92 -11.95 -11.78 -2.25
C GLU A 92 -10.82 -11.35 -3.19
N GLY A 93 -10.35 -12.28 -4.02
CA GLY A 93 -9.24 -12.06 -4.94
C GLY A 93 -7.87 -12.16 -4.26
N LYS A 94 -6.81 -12.09 -5.06
CA LYS A 94 -5.42 -12.17 -4.60
C LYS A 94 -4.53 -11.29 -5.49
N LEU A 95 -3.41 -10.85 -4.93
CA LEU A 95 -2.28 -10.32 -5.69
C LEU A 95 -1.20 -11.41 -5.75
N GLU A 96 -0.21 -11.24 -6.61
CA GLU A 96 0.98 -12.13 -6.69
C GLU A 96 1.63 -12.36 -5.32
N ASP A 97 1.62 -11.32 -4.48
CA ASP A 97 2.05 -11.40 -3.09
C ASP A 97 1.01 -10.81 -2.14
N ASN A 98 0.86 -11.45 -0.98
CA ASN A 98 -0.13 -11.07 0.02
C ASN A 98 0.36 -9.95 0.96
N SER A 99 1.47 -9.25 0.69
CA SER A 99 2.00 -8.22 1.62
C SER A 99 1.23 -6.92 1.69
N ILE A 100 0.33 -6.67 0.73
CA ILE A 100 -0.55 -5.50 0.81
C ILE A 100 -1.38 -5.57 2.10
N PHE A 101 -1.52 -4.43 2.79
CA PHE A 101 -2.15 -4.30 4.13
C PHE A 101 -1.50 -5.04 5.31
N LYS A 102 -0.62 -6.04 5.10
CA LYS A 102 -0.04 -6.87 6.20
C LYS A 102 0.54 -6.06 7.35
N ARG A 103 1.20 -4.93 7.05
CA ARG A 103 1.81 -4.05 8.06
C ARG A 103 0.81 -3.60 9.14
N PHE A 104 -0.47 -3.48 8.79
CA PHE A 104 -1.54 -3.01 9.68
C PHE A 104 -2.70 -4.02 9.72
N ALA A 105 -2.43 -5.30 9.46
CA ALA A 105 -3.45 -6.34 9.49
C ALA A 105 -4.20 -6.32 10.83
N GLY A 106 -5.53 -6.18 10.78
CA GLY A 106 -6.39 -6.10 11.95
C GLY A 106 -6.28 -4.83 12.78
N LYS A 107 -5.48 -3.83 12.37
CA LYS A 107 -5.27 -2.58 13.12
C LYS A 107 -5.81 -1.37 12.36
N PRO A 108 -6.65 -0.52 12.98
CA PRO A 108 -7.11 0.70 12.34
C PRO A 108 -5.95 1.64 12.02
N VAL A 109 -6.00 2.30 10.86
CA VAL A 109 -4.99 3.28 10.44
C VAL A 109 -5.58 4.65 10.18
N LYS A 110 -4.75 5.69 10.35
CA LYS A 110 -5.03 7.08 10.00
C LYS A 110 -3.89 7.69 9.20
N ILE A 111 -4.17 8.81 8.53
CA ILE A 111 -3.13 9.64 7.95
C ILE A 111 -2.36 10.34 9.09
N ILE A 112 -1.03 10.34 8.99
CA ILE A 112 -0.15 11.02 9.96
C ILE A 112 0.53 12.27 9.35
N TYR A 113 0.71 12.30 8.03
CA TYR A 113 1.23 13.45 7.30
C TYR A 113 0.36 13.66 6.06
N PRO A 114 -0.63 14.58 6.10
CA PRO A 114 -1.41 14.91 4.92
C PRO A 114 -0.48 15.58 3.91
N ARG A 115 -0.38 15.01 2.71
CA ARG A 115 0.28 15.65 1.57
C ARG A 115 -0.79 16.47 0.85
N ASP A 116 -0.68 17.79 0.87
CA ASP A 116 -1.47 18.73 0.07
C ASP A 116 -3.00 18.52 0.15
N GLU A 117 -3.57 18.49 1.35
CA GLU A 117 -5.03 18.32 1.60
C GLU A 117 -5.64 17.00 1.08
N LYS A 118 -4.84 16.11 0.48
CA LYS A 118 -5.35 14.87 -0.08
C LYS A 118 -5.43 13.84 1.05
N GLN A 119 -6.65 13.41 1.36
CA GLN A 119 -6.96 12.32 2.29
C GLN A 119 -6.55 10.95 1.69
N MET A 120 -5.25 10.80 1.44
CA MET A 120 -4.65 9.73 0.67
C MET A 120 -4.05 8.68 1.58
N TYR A 121 -4.49 7.45 1.38
CA TYR A 121 -3.97 6.26 2.03
C TYR A 121 -3.11 5.52 1.02
N GLN A 122 -1.83 5.40 1.35
CA GLN A 122 -0.83 4.74 0.51
C GLN A 122 -0.46 3.38 1.12
N PHE A 123 -0.66 2.33 0.33
CA PHE A 123 -0.26 0.96 0.68
C PHE A 123 0.73 0.44 -0.34
N SER A 124 1.79 -0.22 0.11
CA SER A 124 2.77 -0.83 -0.77
C SER A 124 2.79 -2.32 -0.58
N TRP A 125 3.09 -3.04 -1.65
CA TRP A 125 3.29 -4.48 -1.65
C TRP A 125 4.53 -4.83 -2.47
N LEU A 126 4.99 -6.08 -2.34
CA LEU A 126 6.06 -6.60 -3.17
C LEU A 126 5.54 -6.79 -4.59
N ASP A 127 6.18 -6.11 -5.53
CA ASP A 127 5.87 -6.15 -6.95
C ASP A 127 7.20 -6.13 -7.72
N GLY A 128 7.15 -6.09 -9.05
CA GLY A 128 8.32 -5.70 -9.86
C GLY A 128 9.52 -6.66 -9.79
N ASN A 129 9.31 -7.93 -9.44
CA ASN A 129 10.33 -8.98 -9.56
C ASN A 129 10.44 -9.53 -11.01
N SER A 130 9.47 -9.19 -11.86
CA SER A 130 9.33 -9.67 -13.23
C SER A 130 9.01 -8.54 -14.20
N ASP A 131 9.34 -8.73 -15.48
CA ASP A 131 9.01 -7.81 -16.58
C ASP A 131 7.54 -7.90 -17.00
N SER A 132 6.90 -9.05 -16.69
CA SER A 132 5.46 -9.28 -16.81
C SER A 132 4.83 -9.27 -15.44
N GLN A 133 3.71 -8.59 -15.31
CA GLN A 133 3.00 -8.37 -14.07
C GLN A 133 1.54 -8.80 -14.24
N GLU A 134 1.08 -9.70 -13.39
CA GLU A 134 -0.24 -10.30 -13.49
C GLU A 134 -1.35 -9.25 -13.28
N ALA A 135 -2.46 -9.50 -13.94
CA ALA A 135 -3.71 -8.84 -13.64
C ALA A 135 -4.15 -9.23 -12.24
N PHE A 136 -4.82 -8.32 -11.53
CA PHE A 136 -5.49 -8.68 -10.30
C PHE A 136 -6.85 -8.00 -10.21
N ASN A 137 -7.75 -8.66 -9.50
CA ASN A 137 -9.04 -8.14 -9.10
C ASN A 137 -9.28 -8.55 -7.65
N ILE A 138 -9.42 -7.58 -6.77
CA ILE A 138 -9.63 -7.80 -5.33
C ILE A 138 -10.84 -7.02 -4.85
N ASN A 139 -11.59 -7.60 -3.91
CA ASN A 139 -12.60 -6.88 -3.15
C ASN A 139 -12.05 -6.57 -1.75
N VAL A 140 -12.01 -5.29 -1.41
CA VAL A 140 -11.52 -4.79 -0.14
C VAL A 140 -12.70 -4.34 0.71
N LYS A 141 -12.81 -4.91 1.92
CA LYS A 141 -13.69 -4.42 2.97
C LYS A 141 -12.96 -3.36 3.77
N ILE A 142 -13.60 -2.20 3.94
CA ILE A 142 -13.07 -1.07 4.69
C ILE A 142 -14.03 -0.77 5.83
N THR A 143 -13.55 -0.81 7.07
CA THR A 143 -14.36 -0.58 8.27
C THR A 143 -13.75 0.56 9.09
N ALA A 144 -14.55 1.57 9.45
CA ALA A 144 -14.09 2.63 10.33
C ALA A 144 -14.24 2.25 11.81
N PHE A 145 -13.31 2.74 12.62
CA PHE A 145 -13.25 2.55 14.06
C PHE A 145 -13.11 3.91 14.75
N SER A 146 -13.95 4.18 15.75
CA SER A 146 -13.80 5.37 16.60
C SER A 146 -12.77 5.14 17.71
N LEU A 147 -12.46 6.18 18.48
CA LEU A 147 -11.58 6.08 19.64
C LEU A 147 -12.07 5.10 20.73
N SER A 148 -13.37 4.74 20.78
CA SER A 148 -13.86 3.67 21.66
C SER A 148 -13.80 2.27 21.08
N GLY A 149 -13.44 2.14 19.80
CA GLY A 149 -13.48 0.86 19.10
C GLY A 149 -14.86 0.47 18.57
N LYS A 150 -15.85 1.37 18.64
CA LYS A 150 -17.11 1.19 17.88
C LYS A 150 -16.79 1.10 16.40
N LYS A 151 -17.52 0.23 15.68
CA LYS A 151 -17.36 -0.04 14.25
C LYS A 151 -18.44 0.68 13.45
N SER A 152 -18.09 1.20 12.28
CA SER A 152 -19.07 1.67 11.31
C SER A 152 -19.67 0.51 10.53
N ARG A 153 -20.71 0.78 9.73
CA ARG A 153 -20.99 -0.08 8.57
C ARG A 153 -19.77 -0.09 7.64
N PRO A 154 -19.43 -1.24 7.03
CA PRO A 154 -18.30 -1.32 6.11
C PRO A 154 -18.63 -0.67 4.76
N GLN A 155 -17.58 -0.29 4.06
CA GLN A 155 -17.59 -0.10 2.61
C GLN A 155 -16.93 -1.31 1.96
N TYR A 156 -17.41 -1.69 0.78
CA TYR A 156 -16.76 -2.67 -0.09
C TYR A 156 -16.28 -1.95 -1.34
N LEU A 157 -15.02 -2.16 -1.71
CA LEU A 157 -14.39 -1.51 -2.85
C LEU A 157 -13.69 -2.57 -3.70
N THR A 158 -14.11 -2.68 -4.96
CA THR A 158 -13.42 -3.48 -5.97
C THR A 158 -12.23 -2.71 -6.52
N ILE A 159 -11.06 -3.35 -6.55
CA ILE A 159 -9.82 -2.78 -7.05
C ILE A 159 -9.27 -3.73 -8.11
N THR A 160 -9.14 -3.21 -9.34
CA THR A 160 -8.71 -4.00 -10.49
C THR A 160 -7.53 -3.34 -11.17
N HIS A 161 -6.56 -4.15 -11.59
CA HIS A 161 -5.47 -3.72 -12.45
C HIS A 161 -5.25 -4.75 -13.54
N LYS A 162 -5.10 -4.31 -14.79
CA LYS A 162 -4.98 -5.22 -15.94
C LYS A 162 -3.67 -6.00 -15.97
N GLY A 163 -2.61 -5.50 -15.33
CA GLY A 163 -1.27 -6.07 -15.41
C GLY A 163 -0.39 -5.26 -16.37
N VAL A 164 0.87 -5.65 -16.53
CA VAL A 164 1.84 -5.00 -17.45
C VAL A 164 2.55 -6.08 -18.25
N ASN A 165 2.75 -5.84 -19.55
CA ASN A 165 3.42 -6.78 -20.49
C ASN A 165 2.85 -8.20 -20.48
N ILE A 166 1.53 -8.31 -20.33
CA ILE A 166 0.83 -9.59 -20.48
C ILE A 166 1.03 -10.02 -21.93
N LYS A 167 1.83 -11.07 -22.17
CA LYS A 167 1.73 -11.79 -23.45
C LYS A 167 0.24 -12.14 -23.61
N LYS A 168 -0.38 -11.71 -24.72
CA LYS A 168 -1.82 -11.92 -25.00
C LYS A 168 -2.27 -13.26 -24.42
N PRO A 169 -3.33 -13.31 -23.60
CA PRO A 169 -3.82 -14.60 -23.12
C PRO A 169 -4.15 -15.47 -24.33
N SER A 170 -3.73 -16.73 -24.28
CA SER A 170 -4.24 -17.75 -25.20
C SER A 170 -5.78 -17.69 -25.21
N PRO A 171 -6.45 -17.86 -26.36
CA PRO A 171 -7.91 -17.87 -26.46
C PRO A 171 -8.61 -18.79 -25.43
N SER A 172 -7.90 -19.78 -24.89
CA SER A 172 -8.39 -20.70 -23.85
C SER A 172 -8.62 -20.09 -22.46
N PHE A 173 -8.12 -18.89 -22.17
CA PHE A 173 -8.36 -18.23 -20.86
C PHE A 173 -9.77 -17.61 -20.78
N TRP A 174 -10.32 -17.13 -21.90
CA TRP A 174 -11.64 -16.50 -21.96
C TRP A 174 -12.78 -17.52 -22.04
N SER A 175 -12.55 -18.74 -22.53
CA SER A 175 -13.56 -19.79 -22.57
C SER A 175 -13.97 -20.31 -21.18
N GLY A 176 -13.11 -20.16 -20.16
CA GLY A 176 -13.43 -20.53 -18.78
C GLY A 176 -14.32 -19.53 -18.03
N LEU A 177 -14.27 -18.25 -18.40
CA LEU A 177 -15.10 -17.18 -17.79
C LEU A 177 -16.54 -17.18 -18.29
N SER A 178 -16.79 -17.69 -19.50
CA SER A 178 -18.13 -17.82 -20.07
C SER A 178 -18.96 -18.92 -19.40
N GLN A 179 -18.32 -19.98 -18.89
CA GLN A 179 -19.05 -21.12 -18.30
C GLN A 179 -19.46 -20.90 -16.84
N SER A 180 -18.78 -20.00 -16.10
CA SER A 180 -19.12 -19.72 -14.70
C SER A 180 -20.23 -18.67 -14.53
N LEU A 181 -20.67 -18.01 -15.61
CA LEU A 181 -21.78 -17.05 -15.61
C LEU A 181 -23.12 -17.67 -16.06
N GLN A 182 -23.14 -18.97 -16.35
CA GLN A 182 -24.34 -19.73 -16.73
C GLN A 182 -24.68 -20.88 -15.77
N ARG A 183 -24.19 -20.84 -14.53
CA ARG A 183 -24.63 -21.76 -13.46
C ARG A 183 -25.06 -21.00 -12.23
#